data_AF-A0A9E0X6U6-F1
#
_entry.id   AF-A0A9E0X6U6-F1
#
_cell.length_a   1.000
_cell.length_b   1.000
_cell.length_c   1.000
_cell.angle_alpha   90.00
_cell.angle_beta   90.00
_cell.angle_gamma   90.00
#
_symmetry.space_group_name_H-M   'P 1'
#
loop_
_entity.id
_entity.type
_entity.pdbx_description
1 polymer ?
#
loop_
_entity_poly.entity_id
_entity_poly.type
_entity_poly.pdbx_seq_one_letter_code
_entity_poly.pdbx_strand_id
1 'polypeptide(L)' 'PEDIVAHCKQHLAGFKVPRAVVFGELPKTSTGKIQKFELRKQAGSAAAINV' A
#
# COMPACT_ATOMS: atom_id res chain seq x y z
N PRO A 1 7.61 9.69 -6.59
CA PRO A 1 7.62 8.54 -5.65
C PRO A 1 8.81 8.56 -4.67
N GLU A 2 9.98 9.01 -5.13
CA GLU A 2 11.21 9.06 -4.31
C GLU A 2 11.05 9.93 -3.06
N ASP A 3 10.37 11.07 -3.15
CA ASP A 3 10.11 11.95 -2.00
C ASP A 3 9.31 11.26 -0.89
N ILE A 4 8.34 10.41 -1.26
CA ILE A 4 7.55 9.63 -0.29
C ILE A 4 8.46 8.64 0.43
N VAL A 5 9.35 7.96 -0.31
CA VAL A 5 10.30 7.02 0.28
C VAL A 5 11.31 7.75 1.17
N ALA A 6 11.81 8.90 0.74
CA ALA A 6 12.73 9.74 1.52
C ALA A 6 12.09 10.20 2.83
N HIS A 7 10.86 10.71 2.77
CA HIS A 7 10.08 11.06 3.94
C HIS A 7 9.90 9.85 4.88
N CYS A 8 9.50 8.69 4.36
CA CYS A 8 9.39 7.47 5.16
C CYS A 8 10.73 7.06 5.80
N LYS A 9 11.86 7.19 5.13
CA LYS A 9 13.19 6.87 5.69
C LYS A 9 13.59 7.79 6.84
N GLN A 10 13.14 9.05 6.82
CA GLN A 10 13.42 10.01 7.90
C GLN A 10 12.58 9.73 9.16
N HIS A 11 11.39 9.14 9.01
CA HIS A 11 10.43 9.00 10.12
C HIS A 11 10.16 7.55 10.56
N LEU A 12 10.54 6.55 9.77
CA LEU A 12 10.26 5.14 10.04
C LEU A 12 11.55 4.31 10.14
N ALA A 13 11.50 3.26 10.95
CA ALA A 13 12.52 2.22 10.93
C ALA A 13 12.61 1.59 9.53
N GLY A 14 13.83 1.24 9.09
CA GLY A 14 14.09 0.79 7.72
C GLY A 14 13.20 -0.34 7.21
N PHE A 15 12.83 -1.29 8.07
CA PHE A 15 11.94 -2.42 7.69
C PHE A 15 10.48 -2.01 7.42
N LYS A 16 10.06 -0.81 7.84
CA LYS A 16 8.71 -0.27 7.60
C LYS A 16 8.63 0.61 6.35
N VAL A 17 9.77 0.93 5.73
CA VAL A 17 9.80 1.77 4.53
C VAL A 17 9.20 0.98 3.35
N PRO A 18 8.27 1.58 2.57
CA PRO A 18 7.65 0.88 1.45
C PRO A 18 8.71 0.52 0.39
N ARG A 19 8.63 -0.71 -0.12
CA ARG A 19 9.52 -1.19 -1.21
C ARG A 19 9.12 -0.68 -2.59
N ALA A 20 7.84 -0.38 -2.78
CA ALA A 20 7.28 0.13 -4.01
C ALA A 20 6.16 1.14 -3.71
N VAL A 21 6.03 2.15 -4.55
CA VAL A 21 4.97 3.17 -4.48
C VAL A 21 4.36 3.30 -5.86
N VAL A 22 3.06 3.02 -5.95
CA VAL A 22 2.28 3.09 -7.19
C VAL A 22 1.20 4.13 -7.02
N PHE A 23 1.13 5.09 -7.94
CA PHE A 23 0.07 6.08 -7.98
C PHE A 23 -1.05 5.59 -8.88
N GLY A 24 -2.29 5.76 -8.45
CA GLY A 24 -3.47 5.35 -9.17
C GLY A 24 -4.73 5.60 -8.38
N GLU A 25 -5.86 5.22 -8.96
CA GLU A 25 -7.15 5.31 -8.29
C GLU A 25 -7.29 4.23 -7.21
N LEU A 26 -7.96 4.58 -6.11
CA LEU A 26 -8.23 3.64 -5.03
C LEU A 26 -9.60 2.97 -5.27
N PRO A 27 -9.69 1.64 -5.30
CA PRO A 27 -10.96 0.95 -5.41
C PRO A 27 -11.77 1.24 -4.14
N LYS A 28 -12.98 1.77 -4.31
CA LYS A 28 -13.87 2.20 -3.24
C LYS A 28 -15.28 1.66 -3.44
N THR A 29 -16.03 1.48 -2.35
CA THR A 29 -17.47 1.21 -2.40
C THR A 29 -18.23 2.47 -2.85
N SER A 30 -19.53 2.32 -3.14
CA SER A 30 -20.45 3.44 -3.39
C SER A 30 -20.48 4.49 -2.25
N THR A 31 -20.19 4.06 -1.03
CA THR A 31 -20.07 4.92 0.17
C THR A 31 -18.62 5.38 0.46
N GLY A 32 -17.66 5.09 -0.42
CA GLY A 32 -16.29 5.59 -0.34
C GLY A 32 -15.30 4.73 0.47
N LYS A 33 -15.72 3.58 1.01
CA LYS A 33 -14.83 2.68 1.77
C LYS A 33 -13.79 2.05 0.84
N ILE A 34 -12.51 2.16 1.19
CA ILE A 34 -11.42 1.51 0.43
C ILE A 34 -11.54 -0.02 0.50
N GLN A 35 -11.52 -0.65 -0.66
CA GLN A 35 -11.55 -2.10 -0.81
C GLN A 35 -10.13 -2.69 -0.73
N LYS A 36 -9.62 -2.86 0.49
CA LYS A 36 -8.26 -3.39 0.72
C LYS A 36 -8.00 -4.75 0.06
N PHE A 37 -9.03 -5.59 -0.11
CA PHE A 37 -8.89 -6.92 -0.72
C PHE A 37 -8.53 -6.83 -2.22
N GLU A 38 -9.11 -5.89 -2.96
CA GLU A 38 -8.73 -5.63 -4.36
C GLU A 38 -7.30 -5.10 -4.45
N LEU A 39 -6.92 -4.17 -3.57
CA LEU A 39 -5.54 -3.67 -3.51
C LEU A 39 -4.53 -4.79 -3.22
N ARG A 40 -4.88 -5.74 -2.33
CA ARG A 40 -4.05 -6.91 -2.03
C ARG A 40 -3.92 -7.85 -3.22
N LYS A 41 -5.02 -8.07 -3.96
CA LYS A 41 -5.02 -8.83 -5.22
C LYS A 41 -4.12 -8.18 -6.27
N GLN A 42 -4.23 -6.87 -6.46
CA GLN A 42 -3.37 -6.09 -7.38
C GLN A 42 -1.90 -6.16 -6.98
N ALA A 43 -1.60 -6.10 -5.69
CA ALA A 43 -0.24 -6.20 -5.16
C ALA A 43 0.33 -7.64 -5.12
N GLY A 44 -0.44 -8.66 -5.53
CA GLY A 44 -0.05 -10.07 -5.40
C GLY A 44 0.14 -10.54 -3.95
N SER A 45 -0.39 -9.80 -2.96
CA SER A 45 -0.19 -10.05 -1.53
C SER A 45 -1.23 -11.02 -0.94
N ALA A 46 -1.95 -11.77 -1.78
CA ALA A 46 -3.00 -12.70 -1.34
C ALA A 46 -2.49 -13.73 -0.31
N ALA A 47 -1.23 -14.14 -0.40
CA ALA A 47 -0.61 -15.09 0.51
C ALA A 47 -0.36 -14.55 1.94
N ALA A 48 -0.35 -13.23 2.15
CA ALA A 48 0.03 -12.62 3.43
C ALA A 48 -1.10 -12.60 4.49
N ILE A 49 -2.28 -13.13 4.19
CA ILE A 49 -3.50 -13.00 5.03
C ILE A 49 -4.09 -14.37 5.44
N ASN A 50 -3.43 -15.48 5.12
CA ASN A 50 -3.84 -16.77 5.71
C ASN A 50 -3.36 -16.85 7.16
N VAL A 51 -4.13 -16.23 8.07
CA VAL A 51 -4.14 -16.50 9.52
C VAL A 51 -5.57 -16.75 9.93
#